data_AF-A0A7J9ZR67-F1
#
_entry.id   AF-A0A7J9ZR67-F1
#
_cell.length_a   1.000
_cell.length_b   1.000
_cell.length_c   1.000
_cell.angle_alpha   90.00
_cell.angle_beta   90.00
_cell.angle_gamma   90.00
#
_symmetry.space_group_name_H-M   'P 1'
#
loop_
_entity.id
_entity.type
_entity.pdbx_description
1 polymer ?
#
loop_
_entity_poly.entity_id
_entity_poly.type
_entity_poly.pdbx_seq_one_letter_code
_entity_poly.pdbx_strand_id
1 'polypeptide(L)'
;MSDMPFGAVLCDLDGVLRLWDPDIMPRLEGAHGVPEGTLAAAAFAPACLMPAITGTITDEEWRADIAGQLTLTHGAATAQALVAGWTAIPGRVDEAVRAG
;
A
#
# COMPACT_ATOMS: atom_id res chain seq x y z
N MET A 1 20.88 35.42 7.65
CA MET A 1 20.15 34.15 7.78
C MET A 1 18.75 34.41 7.28
N SER A 2 18.27 33.64 6.29
CA SER A 2 16.94 33.86 5.73
C SER A 2 15.89 33.60 6.81
N ASP A 3 15.03 34.59 7.05
CA ASP A 3 13.93 34.51 8.02
C ASP A 3 12.81 33.68 7.37
N MET A 4 12.93 32.35 7.43
CA MET A 4 11.81 31.51 7.03
C MET A 4 10.68 31.65 8.06
N PRO A 5 9.43 31.89 7.65
CA PRO A 5 8.31 32.18 8.55
C PRO A 5 7.92 31.01 9.47
N PHE A 6 8.58 29.86 9.32
CA PHE A 6 8.41 28.66 10.12
C PHE A 6 9.77 28.01 10.39
N GLY A 7 9.91 27.42 11.58
CA GLY A 7 11.11 26.68 11.98
C GLY A 7 11.13 25.21 11.52
N ALA A 8 9.99 24.66 11.11
CA ALA A 8 9.85 23.29 10.62
C ALA A 8 8.57 23.09 9.78
N VAL A 9 8.51 22.00 9.02
CA VAL A 9 7.33 21.55 8.25
C VAL A 9 7.05 20.09 8.59
N LEU A 10 5.79 19.77 8.90
CA LEU A 10 5.28 18.41 9.02
C LEU A 10 4.50 18.08 7.75
N CYS A 11 4.85 16.99 7.08
CA CYS A 11 4.15 16.50 5.90
C CYS A 11 3.97 14.98 5.99
N ASP A 12 2.89 14.50 5.38
CA ASP A 12 2.68 13.08 5.16
C ASP A 12 3.61 12.57 4.05
N LEU A 13 3.74 11.25 3.92
CA LEU A 13 4.50 10.60 2.85
C LEU A 13 3.59 10.27 1.67
N ASP A 14 2.62 9.39 1.88
CA ASP A 14 1.76 8.86 0.82
C ASP A 14 0.67 9.85 0.44
N GLY A 15 0.59 10.20 -0.84
CA GLY A 15 -0.30 11.26 -1.34
C GLY A 15 0.30 12.68 -1.24
N VAL A 16 1.49 12.84 -0.65
CA VAL A 16 2.20 14.13 -0.57
C VAL A 16 3.57 14.05 -1.22
N LEU A 17 4.51 13.27 -0.67
CA LEU A 17 5.86 13.12 -1.24
C LEU A 17 5.96 11.92 -2.19
N ARG A 18 5.17 10.88 -1.94
CA ARG A 18 5.10 9.64 -2.72
C ARG A 18 3.69 9.44 -3.24
N LEU A 19 3.55 9.17 -4.53
CA LEU A 19 2.29 8.92 -5.20
C LEU A 19 2.21 7.45 -5.63
N TRP A 20 1.01 6.89 -5.48
CA TRP A 20 0.65 5.56 -5.97
C TRP A 20 -0.24 5.70 -7.19
N ASP A 21 -0.09 4.79 -8.16
CA ASP A 21 -1.05 4.66 -9.25
C ASP A 21 -2.37 4.13 -8.65
N PRO A 22 -3.48 4.89 -8.70
CA PRO A 22 -4.75 4.45 -8.11
C PRO A 22 -5.34 3.22 -8.82
N ASP A 23 -4.99 2.99 -10.08
CA ASP A 23 -5.52 1.88 -10.88
C ASP A 23 -4.76 0.57 -10.67
N ILE A 24 -3.73 0.58 -9.82
CA ILE A 24 -2.84 -0.56 -9.60
C ILE A 24 -3.56 -1.77 -9.02
N MET A 25 -4.34 -1.59 -7.95
CA MET A 25 -5.06 -2.67 -7.28
C MET A 25 -6.24 -3.12 -8.14
N PRO A 26 -7.09 -2.23 -8.67
CA PRO A 26 -8.17 -2.62 -9.58
C PRO A 26 -7.70 -3.41 -10.80
N ARG A 27 -6.58 -3.02 -11.41
CA ARG A 27 -6.01 -3.71 -12.57
C ARG A 27 -5.50 -5.11 -12.21
N LEU A 28 -4.84 -5.27 -11.06
CA LEU A 28 -4.38 -6.57 -10.59
C LEU A 28 -5.57 -7.48 -10.22
N GLU A 29 -6.55 -6.95 -9.50
CA GLU A 29 -7.78 -7.66 -9.13
C GLU A 29 -8.51 -8.16 -10.39
N GLY A 30 -8.70 -7.29 -11.39
CA GLY A 30 -9.30 -7.65 -12.67
C GLY A 30 -8.52 -8.72 -13.43
N ALA A 31 -7.19 -8.66 -13.44
CA ALA A 31 -6.34 -9.69 -14.06
C ALA A 31 -6.46 -11.07 -13.39
N HIS A 32 -6.85 -11.11 -12.12
CA HIS A 32 -7.02 -12.33 -11.33
C HIS A 32 -8.49 -12.74 -11.13
N GLY A 33 -9.45 -12.02 -11.73
CA GLY A 33 -10.88 -12.30 -11.58
C GLY A 33 -11.42 -12.07 -10.16
N VAL A 34 -10.76 -11.21 -9.39
CA VAL A 34 -11.13 -10.83 -8.03
C VAL A 34 -11.97 -9.54 -8.08
N PRO A 35 -13.01 -9.39 -7.25
CA PRO A 35 -13.78 -8.15 -7.20
C PRO A 35 -12.90 -6.94 -6.86
N GLU A 36 -13.20 -5.80 -7.49
CA GLU A 36 -12.49 -4.56 -7.22
C GLU A 36 -12.57 -4.16 -5.74
N GLY A 37 -11.46 -3.71 -5.18
CA GLY A 37 -11.34 -3.28 -3.78
C GLY A 37 -11.11 -4.41 -2.77
N THR A 38 -11.06 -5.68 -3.22
CA THR A 38 -10.82 -6.84 -2.35
C THR A 38 -9.44 -6.78 -1.68
N LEU A 39 -8.38 -6.47 -2.43
CA LEU A 39 -7.03 -6.36 -1.91
C LEU A 39 -6.92 -5.19 -0.91
N ALA A 40 -7.54 -4.06 -1.23
CA ALA A 40 -7.57 -2.91 -0.33
C ALA A 40 -8.33 -3.23 0.97
N ALA A 41 -9.47 -3.88 0.87
CA ALA A 41 -10.25 -4.30 2.04
C ALA A 41 -9.43 -5.22 2.97
N ALA A 42 -8.66 -6.15 2.42
CA ALA A 42 -7.78 -7.00 3.21
C ALA A 42 -6.58 -6.23 3.81
N ALA A 43 -5.90 -5.40 3.01
CA ALA A 43 -4.73 -4.65 3.45
C ALA A 43 -5.03 -3.62 4.55
N PHE A 44 -6.20 -2.98 4.48
CA PHE A 44 -6.65 -1.98 5.45
C PHE A 44 -7.56 -2.55 6.55
N ALA A 45 -7.82 -3.86 6.56
CA ALA A 45 -8.54 -4.50 7.67
C ALA A 45 -7.77 -4.26 8.98
N PRO A 46 -8.43 -3.85 10.09
CA PRO A 46 -7.74 -3.52 11.34
C PRO A 46 -6.84 -4.64 11.86
N ALA A 47 -7.22 -5.91 11.64
CA ALA A 47 -6.45 -7.08 12.05
C ALA A 47 -5.09 -7.18 11.34
N CYS A 48 -4.97 -6.70 10.10
CA CYS A 48 -3.72 -6.70 9.35
C CYS A 48 -3.00 -5.34 9.46
N LEU A 49 -3.74 -4.24 9.36
CA LEU A 49 -3.17 -2.89 9.32
C LEU A 49 -2.53 -2.47 10.64
N MET A 50 -3.23 -2.65 11.76
CA MET A 50 -2.81 -2.08 13.05
C MET A 50 -1.43 -2.59 13.51
N PRO A 51 -1.13 -3.91 13.47
CA PRO A 51 0.20 -4.40 13.83
C PRO A 51 1.30 -3.86 12.91
N ALA A 52 1.03 -3.72 11.61
CA ALA A 52 1.99 -3.23 10.63
C ALA A 52 2.37 -1.76 10.87
N ILE A 53 1.36 -0.88 10.98
CA ILE A 53 1.61 0.57 11.14
C ILE A 53 2.12 0.94 12.54
N THR A 54 2.00 0.04 13.52
CA THR A 54 2.56 0.21 14.87
C THR A 54 3.94 -0.42 15.03
N GLY A 55 4.48 -1.06 13.98
CA GLY A 55 5.79 -1.71 14.00
C GLY A 55 5.84 -3.01 14.82
N THR A 56 4.68 -3.64 15.05
CA THR A 56 4.59 -4.93 15.75
C THR A 56 4.98 -6.10 14.85
N ILE A 57 4.77 -5.95 13.53
CA ILE A 57 5.14 -6.93 12.50
C ILE A 57 5.90 -6.24 11.36
N THR A 58 6.66 -7.01 10.58
CA THR A 58 7.34 -6.49 9.38
C THR A 58 6.38 -6.28 8.21
N ASP A 59 6.83 -5.58 7.16
CA ASP A 59 6.09 -5.45 5.90
C ASP A 59 5.87 -6.81 5.23
N GLU A 60 6.87 -7.71 5.29
CA GLU A 60 6.75 -9.07 4.76
C GLU A 60 5.68 -9.89 5.52
N GLU A 61 5.65 -9.79 6.84
CA GLU A 61 4.63 -10.44 7.68
C GLU A 61 3.23 -9.89 7.38
N TRP A 62 3.11 -8.56 7.25
CA TRP A 62 1.84 -7.92 6.87
C TRP A 62 1.31 -8.41 5.51
N ARG A 63 2.19 -8.49 4.51
CA ARG A 63 1.83 -9.02 3.18
C ARG A 63 1.44 -10.49 3.23
N ALA A 64 2.12 -11.29 4.06
CA ALA A 64 1.76 -12.68 4.28
C ALA A 64 0.37 -12.81 4.93
N ASP A 65 0.04 -11.97 5.90
CA ASP A 65 -1.29 -11.93 6.54
C ASP A 65 -2.40 -11.56 5.54
N ILE A 66 -2.16 -10.57 4.68
CA ILE A 66 -3.08 -10.21 3.59
C ILE A 66 -3.33 -11.41 2.66
N ALA A 67 -2.26 -12.09 2.23
CA ALA A 67 -2.39 -13.28 1.39
C ALA A 67 -3.16 -14.41 2.11
N GLY A 68 -2.95 -14.57 3.42
CA GLY A 68 -3.69 -15.49 4.28
C GLY A 68 -5.19 -15.19 4.29
N GLN A 69 -5.58 -13.93 4.49
CA GLN A 69 -6.98 -13.51 4.46
C GLN A 69 -7.64 -13.76 3.11
N LEU A 70 -6.97 -13.38 2.02
CA LEU A 70 -7.48 -13.55 0.65
C LEU A 70 -7.62 -15.03 0.26
N THR A 71 -6.77 -15.90 0.80
CA THR A 71 -6.82 -17.35 0.54
C THR A 71 -8.15 -17.96 0.95
N LEU A 72 -8.80 -17.45 2.00
CA LEU A 72 -10.06 -17.97 2.54
C LEU A 72 -11.22 -17.87 1.54
N THR A 73 -11.20 -16.86 0.66
CA THR A 73 -12.30 -16.58 -0.28
C THR A 73 -11.91 -16.74 -1.75
N HIS A 74 -10.62 -16.59 -2.10
CA HIS A 74 -10.14 -16.60 -3.50
C HIS A 74 -9.13 -17.71 -3.80
N GLY A 75 -8.75 -18.51 -2.80
CA GLY A 75 -7.78 -19.60 -2.93
C GLY A 75 -6.31 -19.13 -2.93
N ALA A 76 -5.42 -20.03 -2.51
CA ALA A 76 -4.02 -19.71 -2.22
C ALA A 76 -3.25 -19.18 -3.44
N ALA A 77 -3.43 -19.80 -4.61
CA ALA A 77 -2.71 -19.41 -5.83
C ALA A 77 -3.05 -17.98 -6.25
N THR A 78 -4.34 -17.62 -6.25
CA THR A 78 -4.81 -16.26 -6.58
C THR A 78 -4.32 -15.25 -5.55
N ALA A 79 -4.43 -15.56 -4.26
CA ALA A 79 -4.00 -14.68 -3.18
C ALA A 79 -2.50 -14.37 -3.25
N GLN A 80 -1.66 -15.39 -3.44
CA GLN A 80 -0.21 -15.23 -3.57
C GLN A 80 0.17 -14.41 -4.80
N ALA A 81 -0.45 -14.70 -5.95
CA ALA A 81 -0.16 -13.95 -7.18
C ALA A 81 -0.57 -12.47 -7.06
N LEU A 82 -1.75 -12.20 -6.48
CA LEU A 82 -2.25 -10.85 -6.28
C LEU A 82 -1.35 -10.02 -5.35
N VAL A 83 -0.95 -10.59 -4.20
CA VAL A 83 -0.06 -9.90 -3.25
C VAL A 83 1.34 -9.74 -3.81
N ALA A 84 1.89 -10.75 -4.50
CA ALA A 84 3.20 -10.64 -5.13
C ALA A 84 3.23 -9.55 -6.23
N GLY A 85 2.18 -9.51 -7.06
CA GLY A 85 2.02 -8.49 -8.10
C GLY A 85 1.96 -7.08 -7.52
N TRP A 86 1.20 -6.89 -6.43
CA TRP A 86 1.13 -5.59 -5.74
C TRP A 86 2.45 -5.21 -5.07
N THR A 87 3.15 -6.17 -4.47
CA THR A 87 4.44 -5.95 -3.77
C THR A 87 5.56 -5.48 -4.70
N ALA A 88 5.55 -5.93 -5.95
CA ALA A 88 6.58 -5.59 -6.93
C ALA A 88 6.54 -4.15 -7.42
N ILE A 89 5.48 -3.38 -7.10
CA ILE A 89 5.26 -2.08 -7.73
C ILE A 89 5.62 -0.96 -6.75
N PRO A 90 6.59 -0.10 -7.09
CA PRO A 90 6.98 1.00 -6.23
C PRO A 90 6.04 2.21 -6.38
N GLY A 91 5.90 2.98 -5.31
CA GLY A 91 5.41 4.36 -5.41
C GLY A 91 6.43 5.25 -6.13
N ARG A 92 5.95 6.32 -6.78
CA ARG A 92 6.80 7.31 -7.43
C ARG A 92 6.91 8.57 -6.58
N VAL A 93 8.03 9.29 -6.68
CA VAL A 93 8.14 10.63 -6.07
C VAL A 93 7.18 11.60 -6.77
N ASP A 94 6.57 12.51 -6.01
CA ASP A 94 5.88 13.65 -6.60
C ASP A 94 6.90 14.70 -7.08
N GLU A 95 7.13 14.74 -8.38
CA GLU A 95 8.05 15.70 -9.01
C GLU A 95 7.60 17.16 -8.84
N ALA A 96 6.30 17.42 -8.60
CA ALA A 96 5.82 18.76 -8.30
C ALA A 96 6.32 19.27 -6.94
N VAL A 97 6.61 18.36 -6.00
CA VAL A 97 7.12 18.68 -4.65
C VAL A 97 8.65 18.58 -4.59
N ARG A 98 9.28 17.84 -5.49
CA ARG A 98 10.75 17.69 -5.55
C ARG A 98 11.48 18.96 -6.04
N ALA A 99 10.84 19.76 -6.88
CA ALA A 99 11.39 21.02 -7.37
C ALA A 99 11.26 22.12 -6.31
N GLY A 100 12.11 22.07 -5.28
CA GLY A 100 12.26 23.07 -4.23
C GLY A 100 13.73 23.39 -3.96
#